data_AF-A0A1F4VT28-F1
#
_entry.id   AF-A0A1F4VT28-F1
#
_cell.length_a   1.000
_cell.length_b   1.000
_cell.length_c   1.000
_cell.angle_alpha   90.00
_cell.angle_beta   90.00
_cell.angle_gamma   90.00
#
_symmetry.space_group_name_H-M   'P 1'
#
loop_
_entity.id
_entity.type
_entity.pdbx_description
1 polymer ?
#
loop_
_entity_poly.entity_id
_entity_poly.type
_entity_poly.pdbx_seq_one_letter_code
_entity_poly.pdbx_strand_id
1 'polypeptide(L)'
;MENKPNKSIWKKWWFWVLLVFGVPFVFLLIMGTIGNNLPENATTAPSGTPQAAITEAVATQVPKRYVFDIPSLVGKDITGAKDALGTPKDKEPTAQQIKLGAKEWSLTFEKEGKELLVTYDTASGRVKDYFIGTDDPSGKTKDKSHLLELGNVNEGDSRYKVEFVKAFNDPSVFTGVKVIPL
;
A
#
# COMPACT_ATOMS: atom_id res chain seq x y z
N MET A 1 4.24 -51.56 -7.37
CA MET A 1 4.38 -50.96 -6.02
C MET A 1 3.57 -49.68 -6.00
N GLU A 2 2.69 -49.58 -5.01
CA GLU A 2 1.56 -48.67 -4.88
C GLU A 2 2.02 -47.25 -4.49
N ASN A 3 1.64 -46.23 -5.26
CA ASN A 3 1.95 -44.82 -4.96
C ASN A 3 0.94 -44.24 -3.97
N LYS A 4 1.37 -44.03 -2.72
CA LYS A 4 0.64 -43.20 -1.74
C LYS A 4 0.91 -41.71 -2.01
N PRO A 5 -0.12 -40.85 -2.12
CA PRO A 5 0.07 -39.41 -2.17
C PRO A 5 0.41 -38.85 -0.77
N ASN A 6 1.59 -38.22 -0.64
CA ASN A 6 1.99 -37.50 0.57
C ASN A 6 1.27 -36.15 0.63
N LYS A 7 0.55 -35.92 1.73
CA LYS A 7 -0.40 -34.83 1.93
C LYS A 7 0.30 -33.48 2.19
N SER A 8 -0.03 -32.50 1.35
CA SER A 8 -0.28 -31.08 1.68
C SER A 8 0.51 -30.48 2.85
N ILE A 9 1.71 -29.98 2.56
CA ILE A 9 2.56 -29.20 3.47
C ILE A 9 2.10 -27.73 3.58
N TRP A 10 1.11 -27.32 2.79
CA TRP A 10 0.58 -25.94 2.71
C TRP A 10 -0.30 -25.50 3.89
N LYS A 11 -0.53 -26.36 4.89
CA LYS A 11 -1.41 -26.04 6.04
C LYS A 11 -0.68 -25.53 7.29
N LYS A 12 0.65 -25.47 7.29
CA LYS A 12 1.42 -25.18 8.52
C LYS A 12 1.74 -23.70 8.77
N TRP A 13 1.50 -22.80 7.82
CA TRP A 13 1.76 -21.38 8.02
C TRP A 13 0.62 -20.63 8.73
N TRP A 14 -0.62 -21.13 8.62
CA TRP A 14 -1.80 -20.48 9.23
C TRP A 14 -2.06 -20.88 10.69
N PHE A 15 -1.46 -21.99 11.17
CA PHE A 15 -1.71 -22.52 12.51
C PHE A 15 -1.06 -21.71 13.64
N TRP A 16 0.00 -20.93 13.35
CA TRP A 16 0.65 -20.06 14.33
C TRP A 16 -0.11 -18.75 14.60
N VAL A 17 -1.01 -18.34 13.70
CA VAL A 17 -1.80 -17.10 13.86
C VAL A 17 -2.98 -17.29 14.81
N LEU A 18 -3.45 -18.52 15.03
CA LEU A 18 -4.63 -18.81 15.88
C LEU A 18 -4.33 -19.01 17.38
N LEU A 19 -3.08 -19.23 17.77
CA LEU A 19 -2.74 -19.56 19.17
C LEU A 19 -2.45 -18.33 20.06
N VAL A 20 -2.37 -17.12 19.48
CA VAL A 20 -2.09 -15.88 20.23
C VAL A 20 -3.37 -15.10 20.61
N PHE A 21 -4.53 -15.41 19.99
CA PHE A 21 -5.80 -14.70 20.22
C PHE A 21 -6.75 -15.44 21.19
N GLY A 22 -6.19 -16.22 22.11
CA GLY A 22 -6.92 -17.20 22.88
C GLY A 22 -7.12 -16.92 24.38
N VAL A 23 -7.04 -15.67 24.89
CA VAL A 23 -7.62 -15.31 26.21
C VAL A 23 -7.97 -13.80 26.25
N PRO A 24 -9.21 -13.40 26.60
CA PRO A 24 -9.62 -12.00 26.71
C PRO A 24 -9.32 -11.43 28.11
N PHE A 25 -8.72 -10.24 28.19
CA PHE A 25 -8.63 -9.46 29.42
C PHE A 25 -9.26 -8.09 29.17
N VAL A 26 -10.57 -7.99 29.38
CA VAL A 26 -11.20 -7.28 30.51
C VAL A 26 -10.90 -5.77 30.51
N PHE A 27 -11.89 -5.03 30.01
CA PHE A 27 -12.48 -3.81 30.60
C PHE A 27 -11.68 -3.07 31.69
N LEU A 28 -11.37 -1.78 31.45
CA LEU A 28 -11.63 -0.75 32.45
C LEU A 28 -11.82 0.65 31.82
N LEU A 29 -13.00 1.21 32.08
CA LEU A 29 -13.41 2.62 31.94
C LEU A 29 -12.60 3.53 32.89
N ILE A 30 -12.56 4.86 32.61
CA ILE A 30 -13.02 5.96 33.51
C ILE A 30 -12.35 7.34 33.15
N MET A 31 -13.22 8.26 32.72
CA MET A 31 -13.38 9.71 33.03
C MET A 31 -12.44 10.87 32.59
N GLY A 32 -13.13 11.97 32.22
CA GLY A 32 -12.86 13.36 32.65
C GLY A 32 -12.86 14.40 31.50
N THR A 33 -13.98 15.00 31.05
CA THR A 33 -14.73 16.21 31.49
C THR A 33 -14.04 17.59 31.41
N ILE A 34 -14.68 18.49 30.61
CA ILE A 34 -14.90 19.95 30.76
C ILE A 34 -13.80 20.93 30.32
N GLY A 35 -14.20 21.93 29.51
CA GLY A 35 -13.51 23.23 29.42
C GLY A 35 -13.94 24.17 28.29
N ASN A 36 -15.10 24.82 28.42
CA ASN A 36 -15.51 26.03 27.67
C ASN A 36 -14.43 27.12 27.73
N ASN A 37 -14.27 27.92 26.65
CA ASN A 37 -14.09 29.38 26.73
C ASN A 37 -14.16 30.03 25.33
N LEU A 38 -15.29 30.69 25.05
CA LEU A 38 -15.40 31.80 24.10
C LEU A 38 -15.37 33.11 24.91
N PRO A 39 -14.82 34.19 24.34
CA PRO A 39 -15.65 35.37 24.27
C PRO A 39 -15.63 36.05 22.88
N GLU A 40 -16.84 36.46 22.51
CA GLU A 40 -17.22 37.52 21.58
C GLU A 40 -16.44 38.82 21.80
N ASN A 41 -16.08 39.52 20.72
CA ASN A 41 -15.95 40.97 20.76
C ASN A 41 -16.46 41.59 19.45
N ALA A 42 -17.18 42.70 19.60
CA ALA A 42 -18.12 43.24 18.62
C ALA A 42 -17.53 44.30 17.67
N THR A 43 -18.11 44.35 16.46
CA THR A 43 -18.47 45.52 15.63
C THR A 43 -17.41 46.56 15.25
N THR A 44 -17.10 46.66 13.95
CA THR A 44 -17.40 47.86 13.11
C THR A 44 -17.05 47.60 11.63
N ALA A 45 -18.00 47.89 10.74
CA ALA A 45 -17.79 47.97 9.29
C ALA A 45 -17.26 49.35 8.89
N PRO A 46 -16.49 49.43 7.80
CA PRO A 46 -16.84 50.40 6.76
C PRO A 46 -16.83 49.77 5.37
N SER A 47 -17.88 50.07 4.60
CA SER A 47 -18.02 49.79 3.18
C SER A 47 -16.95 50.54 2.37
N GLY A 48 -16.21 49.80 1.56
CA GLY A 48 -15.31 50.32 0.54
C GLY A 48 -14.87 49.22 -0.40
N THR A 49 -15.36 49.23 -1.64
CA THR A 49 -14.82 48.50 -2.79
C THR A 49 -14.56 49.62 -3.82
N PRO A 50 -13.42 49.65 -4.55
CA PRO A 50 -12.91 48.48 -5.27
C PRO A 50 -11.38 48.32 -5.29
N GLN A 51 -10.94 47.13 -5.71
CA GLN A 51 -9.88 46.91 -6.73
C GLN A 51 -8.85 45.83 -6.36
N ALA A 52 -8.97 44.72 -7.10
CA ALA A 52 -7.92 43.82 -7.59
C ALA A 52 -6.78 43.42 -6.63
N ALA A 53 -6.93 42.22 -6.07
CA ALA A 53 -5.83 41.27 -6.01
C ALA A 53 -6.43 39.86 -6.15
N ILE A 54 -6.27 39.27 -7.33
CA ILE A 54 -6.40 37.82 -7.49
C ILE A 54 -5.14 37.26 -6.81
N THR A 55 -5.17 37.16 -5.49
CA THR A 55 -4.21 36.33 -4.78
C THR A 55 -4.58 34.91 -5.17
N GLU A 56 -3.88 34.36 -6.16
CA GLU A 56 -3.75 32.92 -6.30
C GLU A 56 -3.42 32.41 -4.91
N ALA A 57 -4.38 31.74 -4.29
CA ALA A 57 -4.11 30.90 -3.15
C ALA A 57 -3.12 29.86 -3.66
N VAL A 58 -1.83 30.13 -3.46
CA VAL A 58 -0.79 29.11 -3.46
C VAL A 58 -1.21 28.20 -2.33
N ALA A 59 -2.07 27.23 -2.66
CA ALA A 59 -2.36 26.10 -1.82
C ALA A 59 -0.99 25.56 -1.46
N THR A 60 -0.59 25.80 -0.23
CA THR A 60 0.66 25.27 0.32
C THR A 60 0.43 23.78 0.33
N GLN A 61 0.80 23.11 -0.76
CA GLN A 61 0.65 21.68 -0.89
C GLN A 61 1.56 21.10 0.19
N VAL A 62 0.95 20.60 1.25
CA VAL A 62 1.64 19.73 2.21
C VAL A 62 2.32 18.67 1.35
N PRO A 63 3.66 18.52 1.41
CA PRO A 63 4.36 17.59 0.54
C PRO A 63 3.79 16.19 0.79
N LYS A 64 3.11 15.66 -0.23
CA LYS A 64 2.52 14.32 -0.20
C LYS A 64 3.64 13.33 0.09
N ARG A 65 3.55 12.59 1.21
CA ARG A 65 4.65 11.74 1.65
C ARG A 65 4.40 10.32 1.15
N TYR A 66 4.94 10.04 -0.03
CA TYR A 66 4.99 8.68 -0.55
C TYR A 66 6.23 7.93 -0.06
N VAL A 67 6.13 6.61 0.04
CA VAL A 67 7.27 5.74 0.39
C VAL A 67 7.93 5.20 -0.86
N PHE A 68 7.11 4.74 -1.81
CA PHE A 68 7.53 4.23 -3.10
C PHE A 68 7.09 5.20 -4.21
N ASP A 69 7.98 5.48 -5.16
CA ASP A 69 7.64 6.28 -6.33
C ASP A 69 7.30 5.36 -7.50
N ILE A 70 6.14 4.71 -7.46
CA ILE A 70 5.75 3.73 -8.49
C ILE A 70 5.76 4.33 -9.91
N PRO A 71 5.32 5.58 -10.15
CA PRO A 71 5.40 6.20 -11.47
C PRO A 71 6.79 6.23 -12.11
N SER A 72 7.89 6.30 -11.34
CA SER A 72 9.24 6.27 -11.90
C SER A 72 9.76 4.85 -12.16
N LEU A 73 9.07 3.83 -11.65
CA LEU A 73 9.37 2.42 -11.89
C LEU A 73 8.68 1.89 -13.15
N VAL A 74 7.57 2.50 -13.56
CA VAL A 74 6.79 2.06 -14.71
C VAL A 74 7.66 2.06 -15.98
N GLY A 75 7.66 0.92 -16.68
CA GLY A 75 8.48 0.69 -17.86
C GLY A 75 9.89 0.14 -17.59
N LYS A 76 10.33 0.08 -16.32
CA LYS A 76 11.57 -0.62 -15.94
C LYS A 76 11.33 -2.14 -15.91
N ASP A 77 12.37 -2.89 -16.21
CA ASP A 77 12.43 -4.32 -15.92
C ASP A 77 12.78 -4.55 -14.44
N ILE A 78 12.84 -5.82 -14.03
CA ILE A 78 13.17 -6.19 -12.67
C ILE A 78 14.58 -5.74 -12.24
N THR A 79 15.52 -5.62 -13.18
CA THR A 79 16.87 -5.10 -12.91
C THR A 79 16.81 -3.63 -12.56
N GLY A 80 16.17 -2.81 -13.41
CA GLY A 80 15.98 -1.39 -13.15
C GLY A 80 15.13 -1.11 -11.91
N ALA A 81 14.18 -2.00 -11.57
CA ALA A 81 13.44 -1.93 -10.32
C ALA A 81 14.36 -2.14 -9.11
N LYS A 82 15.27 -3.13 -9.14
CA LYS A 82 16.27 -3.34 -8.08
C LYS A 82 17.23 -2.18 -7.94
N ASP A 83 17.68 -1.60 -9.06
CA ASP A 83 18.57 -0.44 -9.02
C ASP A 83 17.92 0.76 -8.31
N ALA A 84 16.60 0.92 -8.47
CA ALA A 84 15.83 1.98 -7.84
C ALA A 84 15.40 1.67 -6.39
N LEU A 85 15.07 0.42 -6.10
CA LEU A 85 14.47 -0.01 -4.82
C LEU A 85 15.47 -0.63 -3.84
N GLY A 86 16.67 -0.98 -4.31
CA GLY A 86 17.69 -1.67 -3.54
C GLY A 86 17.54 -3.20 -3.57
N THR A 87 18.09 -3.86 -2.55
CA THR A 87 18.09 -5.32 -2.45
C THR A 87 16.75 -5.84 -1.95
N PRO A 88 16.10 -6.80 -2.63
CA PRO A 88 14.87 -7.41 -2.14
C PRO A 88 15.11 -8.33 -0.93
N LYS A 89 14.06 -8.58 -0.14
CA LYS A 89 14.06 -9.54 0.98
C LYS A 89 14.06 -10.99 0.51
N ASP A 90 13.42 -11.24 -0.64
CA ASP A 90 13.25 -12.57 -1.19
C ASP A 90 14.43 -12.98 -2.08
N LYS A 91 14.55 -14.29 -2.32
CA LYS A 91 15.52 -14.85 -3.26
C LYS A 91 14.94 -14.87 -4.67
N GLU A 92 15.84 -14.70 -5.64
CA GLU A 92 15.56 -14.93 -7.06
C GLU A 92 15.14 -16.39 -7.33
N PRO A 93 14.34 -16.63 -8.38
CA PRO A 93 14.07 -17.97 -8.85
C PRO A 93 15.36 -18.61 -9.36
N THR A 94 15.57 -19.86 -8.99
CA THR A 94 16.69 -20.66 -9.51
C THR A 94 16.47 -21.01 -10.98
N ALA A 95 17.55 -21.24 -11.72
CA ALA A 95 17.46 -21.71 -13.10
C ALA A 95 16.65 -23.02 -13.26
N GLN A 96 16.64 -23.88 -12.23
CA GLN A 96 15.82 -25.09 -12.22
C GLN A 96 14.32 -24.76 -12.08
N GLN A 97 13.94 -23.81 -11.23
CA GLN A 97 12.55 -23.37 -11.09
C GLN A 97 12.02 -22.74 -12.39
N ILE A 98 12.85 -21.94 -13.07
CA ILE A 98 12.52 -21.37 -14.37
C ILE A 98 12.32 -22.49 -15.40
N LYS A 99 13.22 -23.47 -15.47
CA LYS A 99 13.10 -24.64 -16.36
C LYS A 99 11.86 -25.50 -16.08
N LEU A 100 11.41 -25.56 -14.82
CA LEU A 100 10.20 -26.28 -14.41
C LEU A 100 8.91 -25.48 -14.67
N GLY A 101 9.00 -24.28 -15.24
CA GLY A 101 7.85 -23.49 -15.70
C GLY A 101 7.41 -22.38 -14.75
N ALA A 102 8.26 -21.91 -13.84
CA ALA A 102 7.99 -20.69 -13.08
C ALA A 102 8.03 -19.47 -14.02
N LYS A 103 6.87 -19.10 -14.57
CA LYS A 103 6.72 -17.99 -15.53
C LYS A 103 6.71 -16.62 -14.88
N GLU A 104 6.22 -16.55 -13.64
CA GLU A 104 6.15 -15.32 -12.86
C GLU A 104 6.83 -15.54 -11.52
N TRP A 105 7.44 -14.48 -11.01
CA TRP A 105 8.05 -14.45 -9.69
C TRP A 105 7.79 -13.09 -9.06
N SER A 106 7.80 -13.06 -7.72
CA SER A 106 7.61 -11.83 -6.97
C SER A 106 8.79 -11.60 -6.03
N LEU A 107 9.23 -10.35 -5.94
CA LEU A 107 10.24 -9.92 -4.99
C LEU A 107 9.65 -8.85 -4.07
N THR A 108 9.86 -9.01 -2.78
CA THR A 108 9.48 -8.02 -1.76
C THR A 108 10.63 -7.05 -1.53
N PHE A 109 10.37 -5.76 -1.64
CA PHE A 109 11.26 -4.68 -1.26
C PHE A 109 10.69 -3.98 -0.02
N GLU A 110 11.56 -3.57 0.89
CA GLU A 110 11.14 -2.90 2.12
C GLU A 110 11.78 -1.52 2.22
N LYS A 111 10.96 -0.51 2.53
CA LYS A 111 11.40 0.86 2.76
C LYS A 111 10.52 1.49 3.83
N GLU A 112 11.13 2.12 4.83
CA GLU A 112 10.41 2.77 5.95
C GLU A 112 9.41 1.83 6.66
N GLY A 113 9.75 0.54 6.78
CA GLY A 113 8.88 -0.48 7.39
C GLY A 113 7.65 -0.86 6.57
N LYS A 114 7.55 -0.42 5.31
CA LYS A 114 6.50 -0.80 4.36
C LYS A 114 7.06 -1.72 3.29
N GLU A 115 6.23 -2.63 2.81
CA GLU A 115 6.60 -3.61 1.80
C GLU A 115 5.97 -3.28 0.45
N LEU A 116 6.77 -3.43 -0.60
CA LEU A 116 6.38 -3.36 -2.00
C LEU A 116 6.68 -4.71 -2.64
N LEU A 117 5.64 -5.39 -3.11
CA LEU A 117 5.79 -6.63 -3.86
C LEU A 117 5.83 -6.31 -5.35
N VAL A 118 6.88 -6.74 -6.04
CA VAL A 118 7.06 -6.54 -7.49
C VAL A 118 6.95 -7.89 -8.18
N THR A 119 5.89 -8.10 -8.96
CA THR A 119 5.68 -9.31 -9.74
C THR A 119 6.22 -9.10 -11.15
N TYR A 120 7.02 -10.03 -11.67
CA TYR A 120 7.62 -9.95 -13.00
C TYR A 120 7.61 -11.28 -13.74
N ASP A 121 7.67 -11.21 -15.06
CA ASP A 121 7.85 -12.36 -15.93
C ASP A 121 9.31 -12.81 -15.91
N THR A 122 9.56 -14.09 -15.58
CA THR A 122 10.92 -14.60 -15.35
C THR A 122 11.75 -14.74 -16.62
N ALA A 123 11.10 -14.82 -17.79
CA ALA A 123 11.79 -14.96 -19.08
C ALA A 123 12.26 -13.61 -19.63
N SER A 124 11.41 -12.58 -19.53
CA SER A 124 11.66 -11.25 -20.07
C SER A 124 12.17 -10.24 -19.04
N GLY A 125 12.02 -10.52 -17.75
CA GLY A 125 12.30 -9.56 -16.67
C GLY A 125 11.24 -8.44 -16.57
N ARG A 126 10.22 -8.44 -17.43
CA ARG A 126 9.22 -7.37 -17.47
C ARG A 126 8.36 -7.40 -16.22
N VAL A 127 8.26 -6.27 -15.53
CA VAL A 127 7.35 -6.11 -14.39
C VAL A 127 5.89 -6.18 -14.86
N LYS A 128 5.11 -7.01 -14.18
CA LYS A 128 3.68 -7.25 -14.40
C LYS A 128 2.83 -6.39 -13.48
N ASP A 129 3.20 -6.31 -12.21
CA ASP A 129 2.53 -5.46 -11.25
C ASP A 129 3.40 -5.09 -10.05
N TYR A 130 2.99 -4.00 -9.41
CA TYR A 130 3.46 -3.54 -8.11
C TYR A 130 2.30 -3.65 -7.13
N PHE A 131 2.50 -4.27 -5.98
CA PHE A 131 1.50 -4.35 -4.92
C PHE A 131 2.03 -3.73 -3.63
N ILE A 132 1.28 -2.77 -3.09
CA ILE A 132 1.55 -2.14 -1.80
C ILE A 132 0.44 -2.57 -0.84
N GLY A 133 0.83 -3.26 0.24
CA GLY A 133 -0.07 -3.60 1.32
C GLY A 133 -0.48 -2.38 2.14
N THR A 134 -1.66 -2.44 2.76
CA THR A 134 -2.03 -1.44 3.76
C THR A 134 -1.07 -1.49 4.95
N ASP A 135 -0.75 -0.33 5.49
CA ASP A 135 -0.02 -0.16 6.74
C ASP A 135 -0.94 -0.06 7.96
N ASP A 136 -2.25 -0.27 7.79
CA ASP A 136 -3.18 -0.41 8.89
C ASP A 136 -2.84 -1.69 9.70
N PRO A 137 -2.66 -1.61 11.03
CA PRO A 137 -2.31 -2.76 11.86
C PRO A 137 -3.31 -3.93 11.79
N SER A 138 -4.56 -3.67 11.38
CA SER A 138 -5.60 -4.68 11.21
C SER A 138 -5.51 -5.44 9.87
N GLY A 139 -4.58 -5.05 8.99
CA GLY A 139 -4.35 -5.64 7.67
C GLY A 139 -5.39 -5.27 6.62
N LYS A 140 -6.26 -4.29 6.90
CA LYS A 140 -7.32 -3.82 6.00
C LYS A 140 -7.62 -2.34 6.22
N THR A 141 -8.03 -1.64 5.17
CA THR A 141 -8.42 -0.23 5.23
C THR A 141 -9.57 0.09 4.26
N LYS A 142 -10.32 1.16 4.53
CA LYS A 142 -11.22 1.79 3.55
C LYS A 142 -10.60 3.01 2.88
N ASP A 143 -9.44 3.46 3.38
CA ASP A 143 -8.76 4.66 2.92
C ASP A 143 -7.96 4.36 1.65
N LYS A 144 -8.66 4.50 0.51
CA LYS A 144 -8.05 4.38 -0.81
C LYS A 144 -7.01 5.46 -1.07
N SER A 145 -7.25 6.69 -0.60
CA SER A 145 -6.37 7.83 -0.84
C SER A 145 -5.01 7.60 -0.21
N HIS A 146 -4.99 7.08 1.02
CA HIS A 146 -3.76 6.70 1.71
C HIS A 146 -3.01 5.59 0.97
N LEU A 147 -3.70 4.55 0.49
CA LEU A 147 -3.07 3.49 -0.31
C LEU A 147 -2.39 4.03 -1.58
N LEU A 148 -3.03 4.98 -2.27
CA LEU A 148 -2.45 5.63 -3.44
C LEU A 148 -1.25 6.53 -3.06
N GLU A 149 -1.33 7.20 -1.92
CA GLU A 149 -0.24 8.03 -1.40
C GLU A 149 1.02 7.24 -1.13
N LEU A 150 0.92 6.05 -0.53
CA LEU A 150 2.08 5.20 -0.24
C LEU A 150 2.96 4.93 -1.47
N GLY A 151 2.36 4.86 -2.66
CA GLY A 151 3.03 4.57 -3.93
C GLY A 151 3.18 5.75 -4.89
N ASN A 152 2.87 6.98 -4.48
CA ASN A 152 2.80 8.15 -5.38
C ASN A 152 1.88 7.91 -6.59
N VAL A 153 0.79 7.16 -6.41
CA VAL A 153 -0.06 6.67 -7.50
C VAL A 153 -1.20 7.65 -7.77
N ASN A 154 -1.55 7.81 -9.05
CA ASN A 154 -2.74 8.51 -9.50
C ASN A 154 -3.57 7.59 -10.40
N GLU A 155 -4.83 7.35 -10.06
CA GLU A 155 -5.74 6.48 -10.85
C GLU A 155 -5.96 6.98 -12.28
N GLY A 156 -5.75 8.27 -12.55
CA GLY A 156 -5.88 8.88 -13.88
C GLY A 156 -4.61 8.87 -14.73
N ASP A 157 -3.50 8.30 -14.25
CA ASP A 157 -2.25 8.25 -15.03
C ASP A 157 -2.36 7.23 -16.18
N SER A 158 -2.11 7.67 -17.41
CA SER A 158 -2.23 6.81 -18.59
C SER A 158 -1.19 5.69 -18.69
N ARG A 159 -0.14 5.70 -17.86
CA ARG A 159 0.97 4.72 -17.94
C ARG A 159 0.66 3.39 -17.23
N TYR A 160 -0.37 3.36 -16.40
CA TYR A 160 -0.71 2.18 -15.61
C TYR A 160 -2.20 2.15 -15.24
N LYS A 161 -2.67 0.97 -14.85
CA LYS A 161 -3.98 0.77 -14.24
C LYS A 161 -3.83 0.54 -12.74
N VAL A 162 -4.74 1.09 -11.95
CA VAL A 162 -4.81 0.87 -10.50
C VAL A 162 -5.96 -0.08 -10.16
N GLU A 163 -5.68 -1.06 -9.30
CA GLU A 163 -6.67 -2.00 -8.78
C GLU A 163 -6.56 -2.12 -7.26
N PHE A 164 -7.63 -1.79 -6.55
CA PHE A 164 -7.67 -2.00 -5.10
C PHE A 164 -7.96 -3.48 -4.79
N VAL A 165 -7.08 -4.10 -4.00
CA VAL A 165 -7.22 -5.51 -3.63
C VAL A 165 -8.17 -5.60 -2.46
N LYS A 166 -9.36 -6.16 -2.69
CA LYS A 166 -10.40 -6.33 -1.66
C LYS A 166 -10.03 -7.42 -0.67
N ALA A 167 -10.41 -7.25 0.59
CA ALA A 167 -10.26 -8.33 1.56
C ALA A 167 -11.20 -9.49 1.21
N PHE A 168 -10.70 -10.72 1.40
CA PHE A 168 -11.44 -11.94 1.06
C PHE A 168 -12.76 -12.08 1.83
N ASN A 169 -12.75 -11.76 3.13
CA ASN A 169 -13.91 -11.90 4.02
C ASN A 169 -14.85 -10.69 4.02
N ASP A 170 -14.40 -9.53 3.50
CA ASP A 170 -15.19 -8.30 3.45
C ASP A 170 -14.80 -7.48 2.20
N PRO A 171 -15.61 -7.53 1.13
CA PRO A 171 -15.34 -6.80 -0.10
C PRO A 171 -15.46 -5.26 0.01
N SER A 172 -15.92 -4.73 1.16
CA SER A 172 -16.05 -3.30 1.41
C SER A 172 -14.76 -2.64 1.92
N VAL A 173 -13.74 -3.45 2.23
CA VAL A 173 -12.41 -3.01 2.67
C VAL A 173 -11.32 -3.57 1.75
N PHE A 174 -10.13 -2.97 1.81
CA PHE A 174 -8.99 -3.29 0.95
C PHE A 174 -7.79 -3.72 1.78
N THR A 175 -7.02 -4.68 1.29
CA THR A 175 -5.74 -5.12 1.87
C THR A 175 -4.55 -4.39 1.26
N GLY A 176 -4.76 -3.67 0.15
CA GLY A 176 -3.72 -2.93 -0.53
C GLY A 176 -4.13 -2.44 -1.91
N VAL A 177 -3.16 -1.97 -2.68
CA VAL A 177 -3.34 -1.47 -4.04
C VAL A 177 -2.34 -2.14 -4.97
N LYS A 178 -2.83 -2.58 -6.13
CA LYS A 178 -2.04 -3.11 -7.24
C LYS A 178 -1.94 -2.05 -8.34
N VAL A 179 -0.75 -1.84 -8.88
CA VAL A 179 -0.47 -0.96 -10.01
C VAL A 179 0.08 -1.80 -11.15
N ILE A 180 -0.60 -1.78 -12.29
CA ILE A 180 -0.34 -2.64 -13.45
C ILE A 180 0.14 -1.76 -14.60
N PRO A 181 1.42 -1.81 -15.00
CA PRO A 181 1.92 -1.11 -16.18
C PRO A 181 1.14 -1.49 -17.45
N LEU A 182 0.91 -0.51 -18.33
CA LEU A 182 0.21 -0.68 -19.62
C LEU A 182 1.18 -0.79 -20.80
#